data_AF-I6QTU1-F1
#
_entry.id   AF-I6QTU1-F1
#
_cell.length_a   1.000
_cell.length_b   1.000
_cell.length_c   1.000
_cell.angle_alpha   90.00
_cell.angle_beta   90.00
_cell.angle_gamma   90.00
#
_symmetry.space_group_name_H-M   'P 1'
#
loop_
_entity.id
_entity.type
_entity.pdbx_description
1 polymer ?
#
loop_
_entity_poly.entity_id
_entity_poly.type
_entity_poly.pdbx_seq_one_letter_code
_entity_poly.pdbx_strand_id
1 'polypeptide(L)'
;GFDTAHAAARAYDRAAIKFRGVEADINFSLEDYEDDLKQMSNLTKEEFVHVLRRQSTGFPRGSSKYRGVTLHKCGRWEARMGQFLGKKYVYLGLFDTEEEAA
;
A
#
# COMPACT_ATOMS: atom_id res chain seq x y z
N GLY A 1 -7.98 -4.67 -3.07
CA GLY A 1 -8.51 -5.80 -2.29
C GLY A 1 -7.42 -6.33 -1.40
N PHE A 2 -7.77 -7.31 -0.58
CA PHE A 2 -6.84 -8.17 0.15
C PHE A 2 -7.14 -9.61 -0.26
N ASP A 3 -6.14 -10.48 -0.14
CA ASP A 3 -6.21 -11.83 -0.72
C ASP A 3 -7.05 -12.79 0.15
N THR A 4 -7.27 -12.47 1.42
CA THR A 4 -8.09 -13.27 2.33
C THR A 4 -9.08 -12.40 3.09
N ALA A 5 -10.21 -12.99 3.49
CA ALA A 5 -11.19 -12.33 4.34
C ALA A 5 -10.58 -11.88 5.68
N HIS A 6 -9.69 -12.70 6.25
CA HIS A 6 -8.98 -12.36 7.49
C HIS A 6 -8.09 -11.13 7.32
N ALA A 7 -7.29 -11.05 6.25
CA ALA A 7 -6.47 -9.88 5.96
C ALA A 7 -7.32 -8.62 5.71
N ALA A 8 -8.46 -8.77 5.02
CA ALA A 8 -9.41 -7.68 4.81
C ALA A 8 -10.01 -7.18 6.14
N ALA A 9 -10.43 -8.08 7.03
CA ALA A 9 -10.98 -7.74 8.34
C ALA A 9 -9.94 -7.03 9.23
N ARG A 10 -8.70 -7.53 9.28
CA ARG A 10 -7.59 -6.86 9.99
C ARG A 10 -7.34 -5.45 9.46
N ALA A 11 -7.36 -5.26 8.14
CA ALA A 11 -7.17 -3.95 7.53
C ALA A 11 -8.32 -2.98 7.84
N TYR A 12 -9.56 -3.49 7.89
CA TYR A 12 -10.72 -2.72 8.31
C TYR A 12 -10.59 -2.26 9.77
N ASP A 13 -10.28 -3.18 10.68
CA ASP A 13 -10.14 -2.87 12.11
C ASP A 13 -9.07 -1.81 12.36
N ARG A 14 -7.89 -1.97 11.76
CA ARG A 14 -6.80 -0.97 11.83
C ARG A 14 -7.29 0.42 11.37
N ALA A 15 -8.06 0.48 10.29
CA ALA A 15 -8.65 1.73 9.83
C ALA A 15 -9.70 2.27 10.81
N ALA A 16 -10.60 1.43 11.29
CA ALA A 16 -11.63 1.82 12.25
C ALA A 16 -11.01 2.41 13.52
N ILE A 17 -10.00 1.75 14.09
CA ILE A 17 -9.24 2.21 15.26
C ILE A 17 -8.56 3.55 14.98
N LYS A 18 -7.86 3.70 13.84
CA LYS A 18 -7.12 4.94 13.52
C LYS A 18 -8.03 6.15 13.26
N PHE A 19 -9.18 5.93 12.65
CA PHE A 19 -10.09 7.02 12.24
C PHE A 19 -11.16 7.35 13.27
N ARG A 20 -11.63 6.36 14.03
CA ARG A 20 -12.72 6.49 15.00
C ARG A 20 -12.27 6.38 16.46
N GLY A 21 -11.09 5.82 16.73
CA GLY A 21 -10.54 5.65 18.08
C GLY A 21 -10.72 4.23 18.64
N VAL A 22 -10.33 4.04 19.90
CA VAL A 22 -10.33 2.72 20.58
C VAL A 22 -11.73 2.15 20.80
N GLU A 23 -12.77 2.98 20.77
CA GLU A 23 -14.17 2.56 20.90
C GLU A 23 -14.79 2.14 19.55
N ALA A 24 -13.97 1.96 18.52
CA ALA A 24 -14.44 1.51 17.23
C ALA A 24 -15.00 0.08 17.32
N ASP A 25 -16.15 -0.14 16.68
CA ASP A 25 -16.69 -1.48 16.44
C ASP A 25 -15.77 -2.22 15.46
N ILE A 26 -15.10 -3.27 15.95
CA ILE A 26 -14.04 -4.02 15.27
C ILE A 26 -14.29 -5.52 15.36
N ASN A 27 -13.69 -6.26 14.44
CA ASN A 27 -13.91 -7.70 14.29
C ASN A 27 -13.09 -8.54 15.28
N PHE A 28 -11.97 -8.03 15.77
CA PHE A 28 -11.05 -8.70 16.70
C PHE A 28 -10.76 -7.86 17.95
N SER A 29 -10.20 -8.46 19.00
CA SER A 29 -9.91 -7.76 20.26
C SER A 29 -8.84 -6.68 20.08
N LEU A 30 -8.93 -5.58 20.84
CA LEU A 30 -7.92 -4.51 20.81
C LEU A 30 -6.50 -4.98 21.16
N GLU A 31 -6.40 -6.01 22.02
CA GLU A 31 -5.13 -6.64 22.41
C GLU A 31 -4.36 -7.19 21.20
N ASP A 32 -5.07 -7.68 20.17
CA ASP A 32 -4.47 -8.21 18.94
C ASP A 32 -3.80 -7.12 18.07
N TYR A 33 -3.95 -5.86 18.46
CA TYR A 33 -3.51 -4.67 17.74
C TYR A 33 -2.56 -3.77 18.55
N GLU A 34 -2.03 -4.19 19.71
CA GLU A 34 -1.12 -3.35 20.50
C GLU A 34 0.10 -2.86 19.70
N ASP A 35 0.70 -3.73 18.90
CA ASP A 35 1.85 -3.37 18.07
C ASP A 35 1.46 -2.49 16.88
N ASP A 36 0.29 -2.77 16.28
CA ASP A 36 -0.28 -1.93 15.24
C ASP A 36 -0.55 -0.51 15.79
N LEU A 37 -1.06 -0.37 17.01
CA LEU A 37 -1.32 0.91 17.68
C LEU A 37 -0.05 1.73 17.88
N LYS A 38 1.06 1.08 18.31
CA LYS A 38 2.37 1.73 18.46
C LYS A 38 2.94 2.22 17.13
N GLN A 39 2.73 1.47 16.05
CA GLN A 39 3.18 1.88 14.71
C GLN A 39 2.29 2.98 14.13
N MET A 40 0.98 2.85 14.30
CA MET A 40 0.00 3.79 13.76
C MET A 40 0.03 5.14 14.48
N SER A 41 0.40 5.22 15.77
CA SER A 41 0.45 6.49 16.52
C SER A 41 1.46 7.48 15.92
N ASN A 42 2.53 6.98 15.31
CA ASN A 42 3.59 7.78 14.68
C ASN A 42 3.23 8.29 13.26
N LEU A 43 2.09 7.88 12.70
CA LEU A 43 1.67 8.22 11.35
C LEU A 43 0.51 9.23 11.37
N THR A 44 0.51 10.17 10.42
CA THR A 44 -0.69 10.97 10.12
C THR A 44 -1.80 10.09 9.52
N LYS A 45 -3.05 10.59 9.50
CA LYS A 45 -4.18 9.85 8.91
C LYS A 45 -3.94 9.60 7.42
N GLU A 46 -3.36 10.56 6.73
CA GLU A 46 -3.03 10.51 5.31
C GLU A 46 -1.96 9.45 5.03
N GLU A 47 -0.84 9.47 5.77
CA GLU A 47 0.21 8.46 5.66
C GLU A 47 -0.31 7.05 5.94
N PHE A 48 -1.19 6.91 6.93
CA PHE A 48 -1.79 5.63 7.27
C PHE A 48 -2.65 5.07 6.12
N VAL A 49 -3.44 5.90 5.43
CA VAL A 49 -4.17 5.48 4.23
C VAL A 49 -3.20 5.01 3.15
N HIS A 50 -2.07 5.70 2.98
CA HIS A 50 -1.05 5.28 2.02
C HIS A 50 -0.45 3.91 2.37
N VAL A 51 -0.18 3.64 3.65
CA VAL A 51 0.29 2.34 4.14
C VAL A 51 -0.74 1.25 3.84
N LEU A 52 -2.01 1.44 4.21
CA LEU A 52 -3.07 0.47 3.92
C LEU A 52 -3.24 0.21 2.43
N ARG A 53 -3.17 1.26 1.59
CA ARG A 53 -3.24 1.10 0.13
C ARG A 53 -2.05 0.35 -0.44
N ARG A 54 -0.84 0.51 0.12
CA ARG A 54 0.36 -0.25 -0.25
C ARG A 54 0.25 -1.73 0.13
N GLN A 55 -0.36 -2.04 1.27
CA GLN A 55 -0.62 -3.41 1.72
C GLN A 55 -1.71 -4.11 0.90
N SER A 56 -2.62 -3.33 0.29
CA SER A 56 -3.68 -3.88 -0.54
C SER A 56 -3.13 -4.47 -1.86
N THR A 57 -3.67 -5.60 -2.28
CA THR A 57 -3.42 -6.22 -3.59
C THR A 57 -4.23 -5.58 -4.72
N GLY A 58 -5.04 -4.57 -4.40
CA GLY A 58 -5.93 -3.89 -5.35
C GLY A 58 -5.28 -2.88 -6.29
N PHE A 59 -3.98 -2.60 -6.12
CA PHE A 59 -3.26 -1.83 -7.13
C PHE A 59 -2.87 -2.79 -8.26
N PRO A 60 -3.36 -2.60 -9.50
CA PRO A 60 -3.02 -3.50 -10.59
C PRO A 60 -1.50 -3.51 -10.76
N ARG A 61 -0.89 -4.69 -10.61
CA ARG A 61 0.54 -4.93 -10.81
C ARG A 61 0.90 -4.98 -12.30
N GLY A 62 0.25 -4.14 -13.12
CA GLY A 62 0.49 -4.00 -14.56
C GLY A 62 1.00 -5.26 -15.27
N SER A 63 2.12 -5.12 -15.97
CA SER A 63 2.86 -6.20 -16.62
C SER A 63 4.03 -6.73 -15.79
N SER A 64 4.25 -6.26 -14.55
CA SER A 64 5.36 -6.69 -13.68
C SER A 64 4.90 -6.97 -12.25
N LYS A 65 5.52 -7.96 -11.60
CA LYS A 65 5.30 -8.24 -10.17
C LYS A 65 5.69 -7.06 -9.26
N TYR A 66 6.56 -6.16 -9.72
CA TYR A 66 7.04 -5.00 -8.97
C TYR A 66 6.16 -3.76 -9.15
N ARG A 67 5.93 -3.02 -8.06
CA ARG A 67 5.09 -1.82 -8.07
C ARG A 67 5.83 -0.70 -8.81
N GLY A 68 5.15 -0.08 -9.77
CA GLY A 68 5.73 1.03 -10.54
C GLY A 68 6.58 0.58 -11.71
N VAL A 69 6.75 -0.73 -11.91
CA VAL A 69 7.44 -1.31 -13.06
C VAL A 69 6.42 -1.70 -14.13
N THR A 70 6.68 -1.36 -15.39
CA THR A 70 5.80 -1.68 -16.53
C THR A 70 6.63 -1.92 -17.78
N LEU A 71 6.26 -2.93 -18.56
CA LEU A 71 6.87 -3.20 -19.87
C LEU A 71 6.56 -2.07 -20.87
N HIS A 72 7.61 -1.39 -21.32
CA HIS A 72 7.52 -0.32 -22.31
C HIS A 72 7.42 -0.90 -23.73
N LYS A 73 6.93 -0.09 -24.69
CA LYS A 73 6.75 -0.51 -26.10
C LYS A 73 8.04 -0.98 -26.77
N CYS A 74 9.20 -0.52 -26.30
CA CYS A 74 10.51 -0.93 -26.81
C CYS A 74 11.00 -2.28 -26.23
N GLY A 75 10.21 -2.95 -25.38
CA GLY A 75 10.57 -4.22 -24.75
C GLY A 75 11.41 -4.08 -23.48
N ARG A 76 11.76 -2.85 -23.08
CA ARG A 76 12.46 -2.56 -21.81
C ARG A 76 11.49 -2.30 -20.66
N TRP A 77 11.97 -2.47 -19.44
CA TRP A 77 11.21 -2.25 -18.20
C TRP A 77 11.29 -0.80 -17.77
N GLU A 78 10.14 -0.13 -17.69
CA GLU A 78 10.05 1.25 -17.25
C GLU A 78 9.73 1.32 -15.76
N ALA A 79 10.58 2.02 -15.00
CA ALA A 79 10.36 2.29 -13.59
C ALA A 79 9.71 3.66 -13.38
N ARG A 80 8.64 3.70 -12.60
CA ARG A 80 7.88 4.92 -12.25
C ARG A 80 7.62 4.98 -10.76
N MET A 81 7.87 6.14 -10.14
CA MET A 81 7.55 6.39 -8.74
C MET A 81 6.38 7.36 -8.61
N GLY A 82 5.35 7.01 -7.83
CA GLY A 82 4.26 7.96 -7.54
C GLY A 82 4.77 9.14 -6.69
N GLN A 83 4.41 10.38 -7.05
CA GLN A 83 4.72 11.57 -6.26
C GLN A 83 3.52 11.99 -5.41
N PHE A 84 3.77 12.51 -4.21
CA PHE A 84 2.73 12.83 -3.22
C PHE A 84 1.93 14.13 -3.51
N LEU A 85 2.38 15.01 -4.42
CA LEU A 85 1.73 16.31 -4.71
C LEU A 85 1.41 16.52 -6.20
N GLY A 86 0.25 16.04 -6.66
CA GLY A 86 -0.39 16.51 -7.91
C GLY A 86 0.23 16.06 -9.24
N LYS A 87 1.43 15.48 -9.26
CA LYS A 87 1.99 14.79 -10.44
C LYS A 87 1.68 13.30 -10.38
N LYS A 88 1.23 12.73 -11.52
CA LYS A 88 0.77 11.34 -11.61
C LYS A 88 1.88 10.32 -11.33
N TYR A 89 3.12 10.61 -11.72
CA TYR A 89 4.32 9.81 -11.46
C TYR A 89 5.61 10.56 -11.87
N VAL A 90 6.74 10.11 -11.31
CA VAL A 90 8.12 10.42 -11.71
C VAL A 90 8.65 9.25 -12.53
N TYR A 91 9.22 9.52 -13.69
CA TYR A 91 9.92 8.52 -14.50
C TYR A 91 11.35 8.34 -14.00
N LEU A 92 11.76 7.10 -13.76
CA LEU A 92 13.08 6.78 -13.21
C LEU A 92 14.05 6.19 -14.25
N GLY A 93 13.53 5.60 -15.33
CA GLY A 93 14.38 5.03 -16.38
C GLY A 93 13.73 3.88 -17.13
N LEU A 94 14.50 3.37 -18.10
CA LEU A 94 14.24 2.12 -18.82
C LEU A 94 15.41 1.18 -18.53
N PHE A 95 15.08 -0.05 -18.16
CA PHE A 95 16.01 -1.08 -17.73
C PHE A 95 15.81 -2.36 -18.56
N ASP A 96 16.82 -3.21 -18.61
CA ASP A 96 16.73 -4.44 -19.40
C ASP A 96 16.01 -5.56 -18.63
N THR A 97 15.99 -5.53 -17.29
CA THR A 97 15.27 -6.50 -16.44
C THR A 97 14.24 -5.84 -15.53
N GLU A 98 13.25 -6.61 -15.07
CA GLU A 98 12.23 -6.09 -14.15
C GLU A 98 12.78 -5.89 -12.73
N GLU A 99 13.80 -6.67 -12.33
CA GLU A 99 14.49 -6.56 -11.05
C GLU A 99 15.30 -5.26 -10.94
N GLU A 100 15.92 -4.80 -12.04
CA GLU A 100 16.70 -3.57 -12.08
C GLU A 100 15.81 -2.31 -12.04
N ALA A 101 14.59 -2.43 -12.57
CA ALA A 101 13.60 -1.37 -12.55
C ALA A 101 12.88 -1.20 -11.19
N ALA A 102 13.04 -2.15 -10.25
CA ALA A 102 12.24 -2.25 -9.03
C ALA A 102 12.72 -1.36 -7.87
#